data_AF-A0A8R1DZG1-F1
#
_entry.id   AF-A0A8R1DZG1-F1
#
_cell.length_a   1.000
_cell.length_b   1.000
_cell.length_c   1.000
_cell.angle_alpha   90.00
_cell.angle_beta   90.00
_cell.angle_gamma   90.00
#
_symmetry.space_group_name_H-M   'P 1'
#
loop_
_entity.id
_entity.type
_entity.pdbx_description
1 polymer ?
#
loop_
_entity_poly.entity_id
_entity_poly.type
_entity_poly.pdbx_seq_one_letter_code
_entity_poly.pdbx_strand_id
1 'polypeptide(L)'
;MPLGLANFLGRPAFILSCEPDRATRVNTFIDVTFLIHRATDIMSVAESETRRFAAQDSLHRMTRKFCELRKEKDQLKVVKVLGLKESMFFWEQDFLATATWLTHFDELQQLPLNVKMQILKVGWVLWGRLEKLAKTADYRRKKQFGSDCFMIGDDACLDIQDFEVDISWCTNYTKEQLV
;
A
#
# COMPACT_ATOMS: atom_id res chain seq x y z
N MET A 1 -36.20 7.50 9.00
CA MET A 1 -35.11 6.55 9.30
C MET A 1 -34.77 6.68 10.78
N PRO A 2 -34.68 5.60 11.56
CA PRO A 2 -34.27 5.72 12.97
C PRO A 2 -32.84 6.26 13.02
N LEU A 3 -32.54 7.16 13.97
CA LEU A 3 -31.16 7.53 14.25
C LEU A 3 -30.44 6.30 14.79
N GLY A 4 -29.44 5.79 14.05
CA GLY A 4 -28.58 4.71 14.53
C GLY A 4 -27.73 5.16 15.72
N LEU A 5 -27.26 4.21 16.53
CA LEU A 5 -26.44 4.45 17.71
C LEU A 5 -25.20 5.32 17.42
N ALA A 6 -24.64 5.21 16.22
CA ALA A 6 -23.54 6.05 15.72
C ALA A 6 -23.89 7.54 15.69
N ASN A 7 -25.10 7.88 15.21
CA ASN A 7 -25.57 9.26 15.16
C ASN A 7 -25.90 9.79 16.56
N PHE A 8 -26.40 8.93 17.45
CA PHE A 8 -26.70 9.32 18.84
C PHE A 8 -25.41 9.58 19.65
N LEU A 9 -24.39 8.73 19.47
CA LEU A 9 -23.12 8.86 20.18
C LEU A 9 -22.13 9.82 19.50
N GLY A 10 -22.43 10.30 18.29
CA GLY A 10 -21.51 11.12 17.49
C GLY A 10 -20.21 10.38 17.12
N ARG A 11 -20.25 9.04 17.10
CA ARG A 11 -19.08 8.17 16.86
C ARG A 11 -19.25 7.41 15.55
N PRO A 12 -18.17 7.19 14.78
CA PRO A 12 -18.23 6.29 13.64
C PRO A 12 -18.70 4.89 14.06
N ALA A 13 -19.47 4.23 13.19
CA ALA A 13 -20.09 2.93 13.52
C ALA A 13 -19.09 1.86 13.99
N PHE A 14 -17.86 1.89 13.46
CA PHE A 14 -16.78 0.96 13.82
C PHE A 14 -16.08 1.25 15.16
N ILE A 15 -16.50 2.29 15.90
CA ILE A 15 -15.93 2.71 17.21
C ILE A 15 -17.03 2.71 18.29
N LEU A 16 -18.20 2.14 18.02
CA LEU A 16 -19.33 2.13 18.94
C LEU A 16 -19.00 1.44 20.27
N SER A 17 -18.26 0.33 20.20
CA SER A 17 -17.82 -0.46 21.36
C SER A 17 -16.55 0.07 22.03
N CYS A 18 -16.07 1.25 21.63
CA CYS A 18 -14.82 1.78 22.17
C CYS A 18 -15.01 2.30 23.59
N GLU A 19 -14.48 1.56 24.56
CA GLU A 19 -14.35 1.97 25.96
C GLU A 19 -13.03 2.74 26.13
N PRO A 20 -13.04 4.08 26.19
CA PRO A 20 -11.82 4.89 26.29
C PRO A 20 -10.99 4.57 27.54
N ASP A 21 -11.61 4.11 28.62
CA ASP A 21 -10.92 3.71 29.85
C ASP A 21 -10.22 2.34 29.73
N ARG A 22 -10.57 1.55 28.71
CA ARG A 22 -9.86 0.32 28.29
C ARG A 22 -8.96 0.56 27.07
N ALA A 23 -8.76 1.82 26.68
CA ALA A 23 -7.99 2.17 25.49
C ALA A 23 -6.66 1.42 25.44
N THR A 24 -6.51 0.68 24.35
CA THR A 24 -5.34 -0.06 23.84
C THR A 24 -4.13 -0.14 24.78
N ARG A 25 -3.97 -1.30 25.44
CA ARG A 25 -2.70 -1.73 26.04
C ARG A 25 -1.69 -2.24 25.00
N VAL A 26 -2.16 -2.62 23.81
CA VAL A 26 -1.29 -3.02 22.70
C VAL A 26 -0.76 -1.76 22.01
N ASN A 27 0.52 -1.48 22.22
CA ASN A 27 1.28 -0.47 21.50
C ASN A 27 2.36 -1.18 20.69
N THR A 28 1.99 -1.68 19.51
CA THR A 28 2.95 -2.34 18.62
C THR A 28 3.80 -1.28 17.94
N PHE A 29 5.05 -1.21 18.37
CA PHE A 29 6.05 -0.38 17.71
C PHE A 29 6.58 -1.12 16.48
N ILE A 30 6.34 -0.54 15.30
CA ILE A 30 6.87 -1.06 14.04
C ILE A 30 8.09 -0.24 13.66
N ASP A 31 9.26 -0.87 13.75
CA ASP A 31 10.50 -0.27 13.28
C ASP A 31 10.62 -0.37 11.76
N VAL A 32 10.46 0.76 11.07
CA VAL A 32 10.60 0.87 9.61
C VAL A 32 11.95 1.46 9.19
N THR A 33 12.92 1.57 10.10
CA THR A 33 14.23 2.16 9.83
C THR A 33 14.91 1.51 8.63
N PHE A 34 14.82 0.18 8.51
CA PHE A 34 15.30 -0.56 7.34
C PHE A 34 14.69 -0.07 6.01
N LEU A 35 13.37 0.12 5.96
CA LEU A 35 12.68 0.60 4.76
C LEU A 35 13.13 2.01 4.40
N ILE A 36 13.30 2.88 5.40
CA ILE A 36 13.78 4.25 5.21
C ILE A 36 15.20 4.25 4.64
N HIS A 37 16.10 3.40 5.14
CA HIS A 37 17.44 3.25 4.58
C HIS A 37 17.41 2.77 3.13
N ARG A 38 16.65 1.71 2.83
CA ARG A 38 16.51 1.19 1.46
C ARG A 38 15.98 2.22 0.47
N ALA A 39 14.94 2.96 0.85
CA ALA A 39 14.42 4.03 0.01
C ALA A 39 15.41 5.18 -0.16
N THR A 40 16.17 5.50 0.89
CA THR A 40 17.25 6.50 0.82
C THR A 40 18.31 6.09 -0.20
N ASP A 41 18.73 4.83 -0.19
CA ASP A 41 19.70 4.30 -1.16
C ASP A 41 19.13 4.42 -2.59
N ILE A 42 17.89 3.96 -2.82
CA ILE A 42 17.21 4.04 -4.12
C ILE A 42 17.15 5.49 -4.62
N MET A 43 16.75 6.43 -3.76
CA MET A 43 16.57 7.85 -4.13
C MET A 43 17.89 8.61 -4.28
N SER A 44 19.01 8.02 -3.84
CA SER A 44 20.35 8.59 -3.97
C SER A 44 21.07 8.16 -5.25
N VAL A 45 20.63 7.09 -5.92
CA VAL A 45 21.28 6.51 -7.12
C VAL A 45 21.06 7.34 -8.41
N ALA A 46 20.62 8.58 -8.29
CA ALA A 46 20.00 9.38 -9.36
C ALA A 46 20.92 9.87 -10.51
N GLU A 47 22.23 9.66 -10.49
CA GLU A 47 23.13 10.34 -11.45
C GLU A 47 23.64 9.52 -12.64
N SER A 48 23.56 8.19 -12.64
CA SER A 48 24.20 7.36 -13.67
C SER A 48 23.23 6.69 -14.66
N GLU A 49 22.01 6.34 -14.24
CA GLU A 49 21.05 5.63 -15.11
C GLU A 49 20.11 6.56 -15.89
N THR A 50 19.76 7.72 -15.34
CA THR A 50 18.94 8.77 -15.98
C THR A 50 19.56 9.29 -17.28
N ARG A 51 20.89 9.30 -17.39
CA ARG A 51 21.61 9.72 -18.61
C ARG A 51 21.41 8.79 -19.81
N ARG A 52 21.00 7.53 -19.61
CA ARG A 52 20.76 6.58 -20.71
C ARG A 52 19.48 6.89 -21.50
N PHE A 53 18.59 7.72 -20.97
CA PHE A 53 17.28 8.03 -21.56
C PHE A 53 17.03 9.53 -21.70
N ALA A 54 18.08 10.34 -21.81
CA ALA A 54 18.02 11.81 -21.88
C ALA A 54 17.16 12.38 -23.03
N ALA A 55 16.79 11.56 -24.03
CA ALA A 55 15.96 11.95 -25.16
C ALA A 55 14.43 11.73 -24.95
N GLN A 56 14.00 11.14 -23.83
CA GLN A 56 12.59 10.88 -23.53
C GLN A 56 12.05 11.85 -22.48
N ASP A 57 10.78 12.25 -22.60
CA ASP A 57 10.13 13.03 -21.55
C ASP A 57 9.91 12.20 -20.27
N SER A 58 9.70 12.90 -19.15
CA SER A 58 9.47 12.29 -17.83
C SER A 58 8.31 11.31 -17.80
N LEU A 59 7.22 11.60 -18.52
CA LEU A 59 6.04 10.73 -18.54
C LEU A 59 6.35 9.38 -19.20
N HIS A 60 7.06 9.38 -20.33
CA HIS A 60 7.45 8.17 -21.03
C HIS A 60 8.37 7.29 -20.18
N ARG A 61 9.34 7.88 -19.47
CA ARG A 61 10.23 7.13 -18.57
C ARG A 61 9.47 6.52 -17.40
N MET A 62 8.63 7.31 -16.74
CA MET A 62 7.79 6.84 -15.64
C MET A 62 6.84 5.74 -16.08
N THR A 63 6.25 5.87 -17.27
CA THR A 63 5.35 4.84 -17.85
C THR A 63 6.10 3.56 -18.14
N ARG A 64 7.28 3.63 -18.77
CA ARG A 64 8.13 2.46 -19.02
C ARG A 64 8.49 1.78 -17.71
N LYS A 65 8.97 2.54 -16.71
CA LYS A 65 9.34 1.96 -15.42
C LYS A 65 8.15 1.32 -14.72
N PHE A 66 6.98 1.96 -14.78
CA PHE A 66 5.74 1.39 -14.26
C PHE A 66 5.43 0.04 -14.93
N CYS A 67 5.50 -0.04 -16.26
CA CYS A 67 5.29 -1.30 -16.97
C CYS A 67 6.33 -2.39 -16.60
N GLU A 68 7.59 -2.01 -16.36
CA GLU A 68 8.63 -2.93 -15.89
C GLU A 68 8.35 -3.49 -14.50
N LEU A 69 7.97 -2.62 -13.56
CA LEU A 69 7.59 -3.01 -12.20
C LEU A 69 6.34 -3.90 -12.20
N ARG A 70 5.45 -3.70 -13.18
CA ARG A 70 4.17 -4.39 -13.31
C ARG A 70 4.22 -5.71 -14.09
N LYS A 71 5.39 -6.18 -14.54
CA LYS A 71 5.48 -7.43 -15.31
C LYS A 71 4.74 -8.55 -14.59
N GLU A 72 3.76 -9.14 -15.28
CA GLU A 72 2.92 -10.20 -14.73
C GLU A 72 3.81 -11.35 -14.27
N LYS A 73 3.67 -11.74 -13.01
CA LYS A 73 4.28 -12.97 -12.50
C LYS A 73 3.34 -14.13 -12.81
N ASP A 74 3.89 -15.28 -13.19
CA ASP A 74 3.14 -16.40 -13.75
C ASP A 74 2.09 -17.00 -12.80
N GLN A 75 2.19 -16.77 -11.49
CA GLN A 75 1.30 -17.36 -10.49
C GLN A 75 0.87 -16.34 -9.44
N LEU A 76 -0.45 -16.14 -9.34
CA LEU A 76 -1.07 -15.29 -8.34
C LEU A 76 -1.37 -16.10 -7.07
N LYS A 77 -0.95 -15.59 -5.91
CA LYS A 77 -1.21 -16.21 -4.60
C LYS A 77 -2.50 -15.65 -4.00
N VAL A 78 -3.38 -16.53 -3.55
CA VAL A 78 -4.58 -16.15 -2.79
C VAL A 78 -4.21 -16.08 -1.31
N VAL A 79 -4.31 -14.89 -0.72
CA VAL A 79 -4.05 -14.65 0.70
C VAL A 79 -5.31 -14.92 1.50
N LYS A 80 -5.19 -15.77 2.51
CA LYS A 80 -6.28 -16.17 3.42
C LYS A 80 -6.26 -15.47 4.75
N VAL A 81 -5.10 -15.02 5.21
CA VAL A 81 -4.95 -14.27 6.46
C VAL A 81 -4.13 -13.02 6.19
N LEU A 82 -4.65 -11.87 6.59
CA LEU A 82 -3.97 -10.59 6.52
C LEU A 82 -3.64 -10.13 7.94
N GLY A 83 -2.43 -10.42 8.41
CA GLY A 83 -1.91 -9.99 9.71
C GLY A 83 -0.76 -9.00 9.58
N LEU A 84 -0.01 -8.85 10.67
CA LEU A 84 1.17 -7.96 10.72
C LEU A 84 2.19 -8.33 9.63
N LYS A 85 2.50 -9.62 9.48
CA LYS A 85 3.54 -10.09 8.55
C LYS A 85 3.19 -9.78 7.10
N GLU A 86 1.97 -10.09 6.68
CA GLU A 86 1.49 -9.83 5.33
C GLU A 86 1.40 -8.33 5.07
N SER A 87 0.92 -7.56 6.06
CA SER A 87 0.87 -6.10 5.98
C SER A 87 2.26 -5.49 5.77
N MET A 88 3.26 -5.92 6.56
CA MET A 88 4.65 -5.45 6.41
C MET A 88 5.24 -5.83 5.05
N PHE A 89 4.97 -7.04 4.57
CA PHE A 89 5.41 -7.48 3.25
C PHE A 89 4.85 -6.60 2.13
N PHE A 90 3.55 -6.30 2.15
CA PHE A 90 2.95 -5.42 1.15
C PHE A 90 3.41 -3.97 1.28
N TRP A 91 3.63 -3.48 2.50
CA TRP A 91 4.18 -2.14 2.72
C TRP A 91 5.59 -2.01 2.15
N GLU A 92 6.45 -3.00 2.37
CA GLU A 92 7.79 -3.03 1.79
C GLU A 92 7.73 -3.00 0.25
N GLN A 93 6.89 -3.84 -0.35
CA GLN A 93 6.70 -3.87 -1.81
C GLN A 93 6.23 -2.51 -2.33
N ASP A 94 5.11 -1.99 -1.83
CA ASP A 94 4.52 -0.73 -2.30
C ASP A 94 5.48 0.45 -2.11
N PHE A 95 6.13 0.53 -0.93
CA PHE A 95 7.02 1.64 -0.58
C PHE A 95 8.25 1.67 -1.47
N LEU A 96 8.93 0.53 -1.65
CA LEU A 96 10.14 0.45 -2.46
C LEU A 96 9.85 0.53 -3.96
N ALA A 97 8.72 -0.04 -4.42
CA ALA A 97 8.28 0.10 -5.81
C ALA A 97 7.96 1.57 -6.13
N THR A 98 7.25 2.27 -5.25
CA THR A 98 6.98 3.71 -5.41
C THR A 98 8.27 4.52 -5.40
N ALA A 99 9.18 4.26 -4.45
CA ALA A 99 10.48 4.93 -4.39
C ALA A 99 11.27 4.76 -5.69
N THR A 100 11.32 3.54 -6.20
CA THR A 100 11.98 3.20 -7.46
C THR A 100 11.31 3.86 -8.66
N TRP A 101 9.98 3.87 -8.72
CA TRP A 101 9.25 4.50 -9.82
C TRP A 101 9.49 6.02 -9.86
N LEU A 102 9.50 6.66 -8.70
CA LEU A 102 9.77 8.09 -8.54
C LEU A 102 11.19 8.50 -8.96
N THR A 103 12.17 7.59 -8.99
CA THR A 103 13.53 7.93 -9.48
C THR A 103 13.55 8.27 -10.97
N HIS A 104 12.54 7.85 -11.73
CA HIS A 104 12.41 8.11 -13.17
C HIS A 104 11.67 9.43 -13.51
N PHE A 105 11.30 10.21 -12.48
CA PHE A 105 10.79 11.57 -12.63
C PHE A 105 11.94 12.57 -12.43
N ASP A 106 12.42 13.18 -13.52
CA ASP A 106 13.64 14.01 -13.52
C ASP A 106 13.50 15.23 -12.60
N GLU A 107 12.34 15.86 -12.60
CA GLU A 107 12.03 17.03 -11.80
C GLU A 107 12.11 16.71 -10.30
N LEU A 108 11.73 15.48 -9.91
CA LEU A 108 11.92 14.99 -8.55
C LEU A 108 13.40 14.80 -8.24
N GLN A 109 14.21 14.37 -9.21
CA GLN A 109 15.63 14.10 -9.01
C GLN A 109 16.43 15.35 -8.63
N GLN A 110 15.96 16.52 -9.04
CA GLN A 110 16.56 17.81 -8.72
C GLN A 110 16.29 18.26 -7.27
N LEU A 111 15.34 17.62 -6.57
CA LEU A 111 15.01 17.99 -5.21
C LEU A 111 16.03 17.45 -4.20
N PRO A 112 16.24 18.15 -3.06
CA PRO A 112 16.99 17.61 -1.94
C PRO A 112 16.40 16.27 -1.45
N LEU A 113 17.26 15.34 -1.02
CA LEU A 113 16.86 13.99 -0.58
C LEU A 113 15.77 14.02 0.51
N ASN A 114 15.83 14.94 1.46
CA ASN A 114 14.80 15.09 2.49
C ASN A 114 13.42 15.40 1.88
N VAL A 115 13.36 16.23 0.84
CA VAL A 115 12.11 16.57 0.15
C VAL A 115 11.59 15.37 -0.65
N LYS A 116 12.47 14.67 -1.38
CA LYS A 116 12.13 13.41 -2.08
C LYS A 116 11.49 12.40 -1.12
N MET A 117 12.10 12.23 0.06
CA MET A 117 11.61 11.31 1.09
C MET A 117 10.26 11.75 1.68
N GLN A 118 9.99 13.05 1.83
CA GLN A 118 8.67 13.52 2.27
C GLN A 118 7.58 13.21 1.23
N ILE A 119 7.87 13.43 -0.05
CA ILE A 119 6.95 13.11 -1.15
C ILE A 119 6.64 11.61 -1.15
N LEU A 120 7.66 10.76 -1.02
CA LEU A 120 7.48 9.31 -0.91
C LEU A 120 6.57 8.95 0.27
N LYS A 121 6.87 9.45 1.47
CA LYS A 121 6.14 9.13 2.71
C LYS A 121 4.65 9.44 2.61
N VAL A 122 4.28 10.52 1.92
CA VAL A 122 2.88 10.92 1.76
C VAL A 122 2.20 10.20 0.59
N GLY A 123 2.92 9.92 -0.49
CA GLY A 123 2.34 9.42 -1.74
C GLY A 123 2.19 7.91 -1.86
N TRP A 124 3.07 7.13 -1.22
CA TRP A 124 3.21 5.69 -1.53
C TRP A 124 1.94 4.87 -1.27
N VAL A 125 1.20 5.15 -0.20
CA VAL A 125 -0.04 4.43 0.14
C VAL A 125 -1.12 4.67 -0.92
N LEU A 126 -1.26 5.93 -1.36
CA LEU A 126 -2.23 6.30 -2.39
C LEU A 126 -1.88 5.64 -3.71
N TRP A 127 -0.60 5.67 -4.08
CA TRP A 127 -0.11 5.04 -5.30
C TRP A 127 -0.34 3.53 -5.30
N GLY A 128 0.10 2.83 -4.25
CA GLY A 128 -0.10 1.38 -4.11
C GLY A 128 -1.57 0.97 -4.17
N ARG A 129 -2.47 1.76 -3.56
CA ARG A 129 -3.93 1.52 -3.65
C ARG A 129 -4.46 1.69 -5.07
N LEU A 130 -4.07 2.76 -5.77
CA LEU A 130 -4.49 3.00 -7.16
C LEU A 130 -4.02 1.88 -8.08
N GLU A 131 -2.77 1.44 -7.92
CA GLU A 131 -2.22 0.35 -8.71
C GLU A 131 -2.99 -0.96 -8.51
N LYS A 132 -3.28 -1.34 -7.26
CA LYS A 132 -4.05 -2.55 -6.93
C LYS A 132 -5.46 -2.50 -7.49
N LEU A 133 -6.11 -1.35 -7.45
CA LEU A 133 -7.43 -1.15 -8.07
C LEU A 133 -7.35 -1.29 -9.60
N ALA A 134 -6.33 -0.71 -10.24
CA ALA A 134 -6.11 -0.85 -11.68
C ALA A 134 -5.85 -2.31 -12.09
N LYS A 135 -4.99 -3.03 -11.35
CA LYS A 135 -4.76 -4.47 -11.57
C LYS A 135 -6.05 -5.26 -11.39
N THR A 136 -6.81 -5.02 -10.33
CA THR A 136 -8.11 -5.68 -10.08
C THR A 136 -9.08 -5.46 -11.24
N ALA A 137 -9.20 -4.21 -11.74
CA ALA A 137 -10.04 -3.89 -12.89
C ALA A 137 -9.59 -4.64 -14.16
N ASP A 138 -8.28 -4.76 -14.38
CA ASP A 138 -7.73 -5.51 -15.51
C ASP A 138 -8.04 -7.01 -15.43
N TYR A 139 -7.87 -7.64 -14.26
CA TYR A 139 -8.24 -9.05 -14.04
C TYR A 139 -9.74 -9.30 -14.24
N ARG A 140 -10.60 -8.37 -13.80
CA ARG A 140 -12.06 -8.43 -14.03
C ARG A 140 -12.41 -8.28 -15.51
N ARG A 141 -11.78 -7.34 -16.21
CA ARG A 141 -11.93 -7.17 -17.67
C ARG A 141 -11.54 -8.43 -18.44
N LYS A 142 -10.49 -9.13 -18.00
CA LYS A 142 -10.04 -10.44 -18.53
C LYS A 142 -10.91 -11.62 -18.06
N LYS A 143 -11.96 -11.39 -17.27
CA LYS A 143 -12.84 -12.41 -16.65
C LYS A 143 -12.10 -13.45 -15.78
N GLN A 144 -10.97 -13.04 -15.20
CA GLN A 144 -10.17 -13.89 -14.30
C GLN A 144 -10.56 -13.69 -12.83
N PHE A 145 -11.11 -12.52 -12.48
CA PHE A 145 -11.61 -12.21 -11.14
C PHE A 145 -13.14 -12.08 -11.13
N GLY A 146 -13.75 -12.57 -10.05
CA GLY A 146 -15.12 -12.23 -9.67
C GLY A 146 -15.26 -10.85 -9.03
N SER A 147 -16.45 -10.53 -8.54
CA SER A 147 -16.76 -9.31 -7.77
C SER A 147 -15.98 -9.22 -6.47
N ASP A 148 -15.73 -10.36 -5.85
CA ASP A 148 -15.21 -10.47 -4.48
C ASP A 148 -13.69 -10.59 -4.41
N CYS A 149 -13.02 -10.82 -5.55
CA CYS A 149 -11.58 -10.92 -5.62
C CYS A 149 -10.93 -9.56 -5.89
N PHE A 150 -9.88 -9.25 -5.13
CA PHE A 150 -9.12 -7.99 -5.19
C PHE A 150 -7.62 -8.24 -5.12
N MET A 151 -6.85 -7.46 -5.88
CA MET A 151 -5.39 -7.43 -5.76
C MET A 151 -4.97 -6.71 -4.48
N ILE A 152 -3.99 -7.26 -3.77
CA ILE A 152 -3.45 -6.66 -2.54
C ILE A 152 -1.93 -6.48 -2.55
N GLY A 153 -1.24 -7.10 -3.49
CA GLY A 153 0.18 -6.93 -3.77
C GLY A 153 0.47 -7.16 -5.25
N ASP A 154 1.74 -7.33 -5.61
CA ASP A 154 2.12 -7.55 -7.01
C ASP A 154 1.70 -8.92 -7.55
N ASP A 155 1.87 -9.95 -6.72
CA ASP A 155 1.55 -11.35 -7.02
C ASP A 155 0.58 -11.96 -6.01
N ALA A 156 -0.20 -11.11 -5.34
CA ALA A 156 -1.15 -11.53 -4.31
C ALA A 156 -2.53 -10.90 -4.51
N CYS A 157 -3.57 -11.72 -4.34
CA CYS A 157 -4.96 -11.31 -4.24
C CYS A 157 -5.61 -11.85 -2.97
N LEU A 158 -6.78 -11.31 -2.62
CA LEU A 158 -7.68 -11.88 -1.63
C LEU A 158 -9.08 -12.01 -2.21
N ASP A 159 -9.83 -12.96 -1.67
CA ASP A 159 -11.28 -13.03 -1.82
C ASP A 159 -11.90 -12.42 -0.57
N ILE A 160 -12.70 -11.36 -0.70
CA ILE A 160 -13.28 -10.64 0.43
C ILE A 160 -14.28 -11.49 1.22
N GLN A 161 -14.83 -12.55 0.61
CA GLN A 161 -15.73 -13.50 1.27
C GLN A 161 -14.96 -14.62 1.99
N ASP A 162 -13.70 -14.81 1.66
CA ASP A 162 -12.88 -15.95 2.10
C ASP A 162 -11.45 -15.51 2.43
N PHE A 163 -11.38 -14.55 3.35
CA PHE A 163 -10.15 -14.12 4.03
C PHE A 163 -10.44 -13.69 5.47
N GLU A 164 -9.41 -13.75 6.30
CA GLU A 164 -9.43 -13.28 7.67
C GLU A 164 -8.45 -12.12 7.88
N VAL A 165 -8.86 -11.10 8.63
CA VAL A 165 -7.95 -10.07 9.12
C VAL A 165 -7.52 -10.41 10.53
N ASP A 166 -6.22 -10.53 10.77
CA ASP A 166 -5.66 -10.57 12.12
C ASP A 166 -5.34 -9.14 12.57
N ILE A 167 -6.12 -8.67 13.54
CA ILE A 167 -6.02 -7.33 14.13
C ILE A 167 -5.37 -7.35 15.52
N SER A 168 -5.03 -8.53 16.05
CA SER A 168 -4.53 -8.69 17.42
C SER A 168 -3.24 -7.91 17.69
N TRP A 169 -2.50 -7.58 16.64
CA TRP A 169 -1.27 -6.81 16.69
C TRP A 169 -1.49 -5.29 16.75
N CYS A 170 -2.66 -4.75 16.42
CA CYS A 170 -2.89 -3.30 16.39
C CYS A 170 -4.01 -2.83 17.32
N THR A 171 -4.77 -3.76 17.91
CA THR A 171 -5.88 -3.42 18.79
C THR A 171 -6.21 -4.55 19.76
N ASN A 172 -6.81 -4.18 20.90
CA ASN A 172 -7.34 -5.12 21.88
C ASN A 172 -8.78 -5.54 21.59
N TYR A 173 -9.43 -4.91 20.61
CA TYR A 173 -10.80 -5.25 20.24
C TYR A 173 -10.82 -6.55 19.43
N THR A 174 -11.78 -7.41 19.73
CA THR A 174 -12.05 -8.59 18.89
C THR A 174 -12.67 -8.16 17.57
N LYS A 175 -12.68 -9.06 16.57
CA LYS A 175 -13.26 -8.75 15.26
C LYS A 175 -14.73 -8.36 15.41
N GLU A 176 -15.47 -9.05 16.28
CA GLU A 176 -16.89 -8.82 16.56
C GLU A 176 -17.16 -7.45 17.21
N GLN A 177 -16.17 -6.87 17.88
CA GLN A 177 -16.30 -5.55 18.51
C GLN A 177 -16.07 -4.39 17.53
N LEU A 178 -15.46 -4.66 16.37
CA LEU A 178 -15.13 -3.66 15.34
C LEU A 178 -16.07 -3.67 14.13
N VAL A 179 -16.98 -4.65 14.05
CA VAL A 179 -17.96 -4.83 12.97
C VAL A 179 -19.33 -4.29 13.36
#